data_AF-A0A0R3TW71-F1
#
_entry.id   AF-A0A0R3TW71-F1
#
_cell.length_a   1.000
_cell.length_b   1.000
_cell.length_c   1.000
_cell.angle_alpha   90.00
_cell.angle_beta   90.00
_cell.angle_gamma   90.00
#
_symmetry.space_group_name_H-M   'P 1'
#
loop_
_entity.id
_entity.type
_entity.pdbx_description
1 polymer ?
#
loop_
_entity_poly.entity_id
_entity_poly.type
_entity_poly.pdbx_seq_one_letter_code
_entity_poly.pdbx_strand_id
1 'polypeptide(L)'
;MLWEKTRQAIMYAYKHHADDYDYFLKADDDTYVIVENLRYLLAAKIPDEPFFMGRRFIKNAKTTYASGGAGYVISRGALKIVAKGILEGVEACRSGYKAEDHAFGICAEALGVPIIDSLDEHDLERFHPFGPLYVLSKELIDRNPWIHNYNYYSMKTGLDCCSDHTVSFHYISPDWMYVMEYLTYHLYPYGIVRDLQQYDILMNMLKKRN
;
A
#
# COMPACT_ATOMS: atom_id res chain seq x y z
N MET A 1 -12.21 8.99 15.33
CA MET A 1 -11.91 7.70 15.99
C MET A 1 -10.76 6.95 15.30
N LEU A 2 -10.77 6.79 13.97
CA LEU A 2 -9.74 6.01 13.25
C LEU A 2 -8.31 6.55 13.41
N TRP A 3 -8.10 7.87 13.29
CA TRP A 3 -6.78 8.45 13.47
C TRP A 3 -6.18 8.17 14.86
N GLU A 4 -6.99 8.21 15.91
CA GLU A 4 -6.49 7.90 17.25
C GLU A 4 -6.10 6.42 17.38
N LYS A 5 -6.84 5.49 16.75
CA LYS A 5 -6.43 4.09 16.66
C LYS A 5 -5.07 3.96 15.97
N THR A 6 -4.88 4.62 14.83
CA THR A 6 -3.59 4.60 14.11
C THR A 6 -2.47 5.21 14.95
N ARG A 7 -2.69 6.35 15.64
CA ARG A 7 -1.70 6.95 16.55
C ARG A 7 -1.26 5.96 17.64
N GLN A 8 -2.22 5.30 18.27
CA GLN A 8 -1.94 4.32 19.32
C GLN A 8 -1.18 3.11 18.76
N ALA A 9 -1.57 2.62 17.57
CA ALA A 9 -0.86 1.54 16.89
C ALA A 9 0.58 1.92 16.52
N ILE A 10 0.81 3.13 15.99
CA ILE A 10 2.15 3.66 15.69
C ILE A 10 3.00 3.77 16.96
N MET A 11 2.44 4.31 18.05
CA MET A 11 3.17 4.40 19.32
C MET A 11 3.48 3.02 19.90
N TYR A 12 2.57 2.07 19.76
CA TYR A 12 2.79 0.69 20.19
C TYR A 12 3.92 0.03 19.38
N ALA A 13 3.82 0.07 18.05
CA ALA A 13 4.86 -0.44 17.15
C ALA A 13 6.22 0.22 17.45
N TYR A 14 6.25 1.54 17.67
CA TYR A 14 7.47 2.25 18.02
C TYR A 14 8.10 1.77 19.34
N LYS A 15 7.28 1.57 20.38
CA LYS A 15 7.77 1.18 21.72
C LYS A 15 8.22 -0.27 21.80
N HIS A 16 7.59 -1.15 21.02
CA HIS A 16 7.76 -2.59 21.18
C HIS A 16 8.51 -3.26 20.02
N HIS A 17 8.46 -2.68 18.83
CA HIS A 17 8.83 -3.37 17.59
C HIS A 17 9.59 -2.51 16.58
N ALA A 18 9.97 -1.28 16.93
CA ALA A 18 10.59 -0.35 15.97
C ALA A 18 11.84 -0.93 15.32
N ASP A 19 12.61 -1.73 16.06
CA ASP A 19 13.87 -2.32 15.59
C ASP A 19 13.72 -3.81 15.19
N ASP A 20 12.52 -4.38 15.35
CA ASP A 20 12.23 -5.77 14.99
C ASP A 20 11.84 -5.93 13.51
N TYR A 21 11.33 -4.86 12.88
CA TYR A 21 10.81 -4.88 11.51
C TYR A 21 11.35 -3.72 10.67
N ASP A 22 11.54 -3.98 9.38
CA ASP A 22 12.00 -2.99 8.40
C ASP A 22 10.89 -2.04 7.95
N TYR A 23 9.67 -2.57 7.84
CA TYR A 23 8.51 -1.88 7.29
C TYR A 23 7.25 -2.24 8.06
N PHE A 24 6.32 -1.28 8.16
CA PHE A 24 5.06 -1.42 8.87
C PHE A 24 3.92 -1.13 7.91
N LEU A 25 2.98 -2.07 7.77
CA LEU A 25 1.81 -1.91 6.90
C LEU A 25 0.58 -1.55 7.74
N LYS A 26 -0.06 -0.43 7.42
CA LYS A 26 -1.44 -0.15 7.82
C LYS A 26 -2.36 -0.66 6.73
N ALA A 27 -3.32 -1.49 7.08
CA ALA A 27 -4.40 -1.95 6.20
C ALA A 27 -5.73 -1.99 6.96
N ASP A 28 -6.85 -1.99 6.24
CA ASP A 28 -8.18 -2.23 6.82
C ASP A 28 -8.48 -3.74 6.82
N ASP A 29 -9.46 -4.18 7.63
CA ASP A 29 -9.86 -5.58 7.75
C ASP A 29 -10.60 -6.14 6.52
N ASP A 30 -10.90 -5.28 5.55
CA ASP A 30 -11.42 -5.57 4.21
C ASP A 30 -10.40 -5.26 3.09
N THR A 31 -9.11 -5.25 3.43
CA THR A 31 -8.00 -5.10 2.46
C THR A 31 -7.32 -6.44 2.21
N TYR A 32 -7.32 -6.91 0.96
CA TYR A 32 -6.56 -8.09 0.56
C TYR A 32 -5.15 -7.67 0.10
N VAL A 33 -4.11 -8.29 0.65
CA VAL A 33 -2.70 -7.93 0.40
C VAL A 33 -1.93 -9.12 -0.14
N ILE A 34 -1.27 -8.94 -1.29
CA ILE A 34 -0.35 -9.90 -1.90
C ILE A 34 1.05 -9.61 -1.34
N VAL A 35 1.44 -10.34 -0.30
CA VAL A 35 2.62 -10.04 0.50
C VAL A 35 3.92 -10.19 -0.31
N GLU A 36 3.98 -11.12 -1.25
CA GLU A 36 5.12 -11.33 -2.14
C GLU A 36 5.39 -10.11 -3.02
N ASN A 37 4.33 -9.52 -3.57
CA ASN A 37 4.42 -8.30 -4.38
C ASN A 37 4.82 -7.10 -3.52
N LEU A 38 4.33 -7.03 -2.28
CA LEU A 38 4.77 -6.03 -1.31
C LEU A 38 6.28 -6.17 -0.99
N ARG A 39 6.76 -7.40 -0.76
CA ARG A 39 8.17 -7.68 -0.52
C ARG A 39 9.03 -7.31 -1.73
N TYR A 40 8.56 -7.60 -2.95
CA TYR A 40 9.23 -7.21 -4.19
C TYR A 40 9.38 -5.70 -4.29
N LEU A 41 8.29 -4.94 -4.07
CA LEU A 41 8.31 -3.47 -4.07
C LEU A 41 9.32 -2.90 -3.05
N LEU A 42 9.38 -3.48 -1.85
CA LEU A 42 10.21 -2.99 -0.76
C LEU A 42 11.67 -3.44 -0.84
N ALA A 43 12.00 -4.45 -1.65
CA ALA A 43 13.35 -5.01 -1.75
C ALA A 43 14.40 -3.98 -2.20
N ALA A 44 13.99 -2.96 -2.97
CA ALA A 44 14.87 -1.89 -3.45
C ALA A 44 14.89 -0.65 -2.54
N LYS A 45 14.27 -0.71 -1.35
CA LYS A 45 14.15 0.44 -0.43
C LYS A 45 15.08 0.27 0.78
N ILE A 46 15.49 1.38 1.37
CA ILE A 46 16.30 1.42 2.58
C ILE A 46 15.35 1.63 3.77
N PRO A 47 15.23 0.67 4.70
CA PRO A 47 14.25 0.75 5.80
C PRO A 47 14.42 1.96 6.73
N ASP A 48 15.66 2.41 6.92
CA ASP A 48 15.99 3.51 7.83
C ASP A 48 15.84 4.90 7.19
N GLU A 49 15.72 4.97 5.85
CA GLU A 49 15.32 6.22 5.19
C GLU A 49 13.83 6.48 5.47
N PRO A 50 13.47 7.68 5.96
CA PRO A 50 12.09 7.96 6.30
C PRO A 50 11.26 8.13 5.04
N PHE A 51 10.28 7.25 4.85
CA PHE A 51 9.24 7.41 3.84
C PHE A 51 7.96 6.68 4.26
N PHE A 52 6.87 7.06 3.62
CA PHE A 52 5.69 6.21 3.52
C PHE A 52 5.24 6.09 2.06
N MET A 53 4.50 5.05 1.74
CA MET A 53 4.00 4.83 0.38
C MET A 53 2.69 4.06 0.37
N GLY A 54 1.96 4.22 -0.72
CA GLY A 54 0.69 3.54 -0.97
C GLY A 54 0.05 4.15 -2.20
N ARG A 55 -1.28 4.10 -2.30
CA ARG A 55 -2.02 4.81 -3.35
C ARG A 55 -2.00 6.31 -3.07
N ARG A 56 -1.23 7.08 -3.82
CA ARG A 56 -1.03 8.51 -3.55
C ARG A 56 -2.25 9.33 -3.94
N PHE A 57 -2.90 9.90 -2.96
CA PHE A 57 -3.95 10.89 -3.12
C PHE A 57 -3.46 12.31 -2.88
N ILE A 58 -4.15 13.26 -3.49
CA ILE A 58 -3.96 14.70 -3.33
C ILE A 58 -5.30 15.37 -2.99
N LYS A 59 -5.27 16.30 -2.05
CA LYS A 59 -6.42 17.13 -1.71
C LYS A 59 -6.05 18.61 -1.78
N ASN A 60 -6.90 19.39 -2.44
CA ASN A 60 -6.76 20.84 -2.61
C ASN A 60 -5.38 21.28 -3.15
N ALA A 61 -4.77 20.44 -3.99
CA ALA A 61 -3.46 20.66 -4.62
C ALA A 61 -2.29 20.96 -3.64
N LYS A 62 -2.42 20.59 -2.36
CA LYS A 62 -1.42 20.92 -1.33
C LYS A 62 -1.01 19.71 -0.51
N THR A 63 -1.99 18.97 0.00
CA THR A 63 -1.72 17.86 0.92
C THR A 63 -1.78 16.55 0.17
N THR A 64 -0.70 15.79 0.25
CA THR A 64 -0.64 14.41 -0.28
C THR A 64 -0.67 13.40 0.85
N TYR A 65 -1.33 12.29 0.61
CA TYR A 65 -1.51 11.21 1.59
C TYR A 65 -1.69 9.89 0.85
N ALA A 66 -1.53 8.77 1.53
CA ALA A 66 -1.79 7.46 0.96
C ALA A 66 -3.22 7.03 1.31
N SER A 67 -3.99 6.48 0.36
CA SER A 67 -5.34 5.98 0.63
C SER A 67 -5.36 5.01 1.81
N GLY A 68 -6.21 5.28 2.80
CA GLY A 68 -6.29 4.44 4.00
C GLY A 68 -6.76 3.01 3.71
N GLY A 69 -7.76 2.86 2.84
CA GLY A 69 -8.36 1.56 2.51
C GLY A 69 -7.49 0.71 1.60
N ALA A 70 -6.78 1.32 0.64
CA ALA A 70 -5.79 0.57 -0.14
C ALA A 70 -4.63 0.04 0.73
N GLY A 71 -4.46 0.62 1.92
CA GLY A 71 -3.33 0.39 2.80
C GLY A 71 -2.09 1.20 2.38
N TYR A 72 -1.19 1.37 3.34
CA TYR A 72 0.05 2.10 3.14
C TYR A 72 1.17 1.58 4.04
N VAL A 73 2.38 1.64 3.51
CA VAL A 73 3.61 1.24 4.18
C VAL A 73 4.28 2.43 4.82
N ILE A 74 4.81 2.24 6.02
CA ILE A 74 5.64 3.19 6.76
C ILE A 74 7.02 2.52 6.92
N SER A 75 8.10 3.17 6.50
CA SER A 75 9.45 2.68 6.78
C SER A 75 9.79 2.74 8.26
N ARG A 76 10.72 1.92 8.74
CA ARG A 76 11.22 2.01 10.12
C ARG A 76 11.69 3.42 10.48
N GLY A 77 12.41 4.08 9.57
CA GLY A 77 12.82 5.48 9.73
C GLY A 77 11.62 6.41 9.94
N ALA A 78 10.59 6.30 9.10
CA ALA A 78 9.38 7.11 9.20
C ALA A 78 8.58 6.81 10.48
N LEU A 79 8.45 5.52 10.87
CA LEU A 79 7.75 5.13 12.09
C LEU A 79 8.35 5.84 13.31
N LYS A 80 9.68 5.82 13.44
CA LYS A 80 10.40 6.47 14.55
C LYS A 80 10.15 7.98 14.58
N ILE A 81 10.17 8.66 13.44
CA ILE A 81 9.92 10.10 13.35
C ILE A 81 8.47 10.43 13.72
N VAL A 82 7.50 9.74 13.09
CA VAL A 82 6.07 9.99 13.30
C VAL A 82 5.68 9.69 14.75
N ALA A 83 6.16 8.58 15.33
CA ALA A 83 5.88 8.24 16.71
C ALA A 83 6.42 9.29 17.70
N LYS A 84 7.64 9.80 17.48
CA LYS A 84 8.19 10.90 18.29
C LYS A 84 7.34 12.17 18.17
N GLY A 85 6.97 12.57 16.95
CA GLY A 85 6.10 13.73 16.75
C GLY A 85 4.72 13.59 17.41
N ILE A 86 4.16 12.37 17.41
CA ILE A 86 2.92 12.04 18.14
C ILE A 86 3.08 12.21 19.65
N LEU A 87 4.18 11.70 20.22
CA LEU A 87 4.48 11.71 21.66
C LEU A 87 4.81 13.12 22.17
N GLU A 88 5.55 13.91 21.38
CA GLU A 88 5.86 15.32 21.66
C GLU A 88 4.65 16.25 21.46
N GLY A 89 3.56 15.72 20.89
CA GLY A 89 2.32 16.45 20.73
C GLY A 89 2.40 17.52 19.63
N VAL A 90 3.14 17.27 18.55
CA VAL A 90 3.18 18.13 17.36
C VAL A 90 1.75 18.38 16.85
N GLU A 91 1.40 19.65 16.64
CA GLU A 91 0.02 20.08 16.35
C GLU A 91 -0.58 19.35 15.15
N ALA A 92 0.17 19.24 14.06
CA ALA A 92 -0.25 18.55 12.83
C ALA A 92 -0.63 17.08 13.05
N CYS A 93 -0.05 16.44 14.07
CA CYS A 93 -0.31 15.05 14.40
C CYS A 93 -1.52 14.89 15.34
N ARG A 94 -2.00 15.94 16.01
CA ARG A 94 -3.08 15.84 17.01
C ARG A 94 -4.42 15.40 16.41
N SER A 95 -5.30 14.87 17.27
CA SER A 95 -6.61 14.37 16.86
C SER A 95 -7.56 15.52 16.49
N GLY A 96 -8.21 15.40 15.33
CA GLY A 96 -9.38 16.19 14.94
C GLY A 96 -10.40 15.34 14.17
N TYR A 97 -11.48 15.94 13.66
CA TYR A 97 -12.50 15.29 12.82
C TYR A 97 -12.01 14.91 11.40
N LYS A 98 -10.71 14.65 11.23
CA LYS A 98 -10.09 14.34 9.94
C LYS A 98 -10.16 12.83 9.66
N ALA A 99 -10.26 12.48 8.38
CA ALA A 99 -10.01 11.11 7.92
C ALA A 99 -8.59 10.69 8.32
N GLU A 100 -8.42 9.41 8.65
CA GLU A 100 -7.20 8.87 9.25
C GLU A 100 -5.98 9.00 8.33
N ASP A 101 -6.14 8.61 7.08
CA ASP A 101 -5.15 8.67 6.03
C ASP A 101 -4.68 10.11 5.75
N HIS A 102 -5.64 11.04 5.64
CA HIS A 102 -5.36 12.46 5.47
C HIS A 102 -4.68 13.06 6.71
N ALA A 103 -5.06 12.62 7.92
CA ALA A 103 -4.40 13.05 9.15
C ALA A 103 -2.95 12.55 9.24
N PHE A 104 -2.70 11.29 8.86
CA PHE A 104 -1.36 10.73 8.76
C PHE A 104 -0.50 11.51 7.76
N GLY A 105 -1.02 11.79 6.55
CA GLY A 105 -0.32 12.59 5.55
C GLY A 105 0.07 13.99 6.04
N ILE A 106 -0.84 14.69 6.72
CA ILE A 106 -0.56 16.01 7.33
C ILE A 106 0.53 15.92 8.40
N CYS A 107 0.45 14.90 9.27
CA CYS A 107 1.45 14.68 10.31
C CYS A 107 2.83 14.37 9.70
N ALA A 108 2.88 13.48 8.71
CA ALA A 108 4.10 13.11 8.00
C ALA A 108 4.73 14.31 7.29
N GLU A 109 3.95 15.10 6.56
CA GLU A 109 4.39 16.33 5.89
C GLU A 109 4.99 17.33 6.89
N ALA A 110 4.32 17.59 8.01
CA ALA A 110 4.80 18.50 9.05
C ALA A 110 6.10 18.02 9.73
N LEU A 111 6.36 16.71 9.73
CA LEU A 111 7.56 16.09 10.28
C LEU A 111 8.66 15.86 9.23
N GLY A 112 8.45 16.30 7.99
CA GLY A 112 9.41 16.11 6.90
C GLY A 112 9.55 14.66 6.43
N VAL A 113 8.56 13.81 6.68
CA VAL A 113 8.51 12.43 6.18
C VAL A 113 7.83 12.43 4.81
N PRO A 114 8.56 12.17 3.71
CA PRO A 114 7.99 12.20 2.38
C PRO A 114 7.09 10.98 2.10
N ILE A 115 6.05 11.21 1.31
CA ILE A 115 5.41 10.12 0.56
C ILE A 115 6.21 9.88 -0.72
N ILE A 116 6.57 8.63 -0.96
CA ILE A 116 7.23 8.19 -2.20
C ILE A 116 6.29 7.33 -3.03
N ASP A 117 6.55 7.29 -4.33
CA ASP A 117 5.68 6.61 -5.27
C ASP A 117 5.80 5.09 -5.15
N SER A 118 4.66 4.42 -5.31
CA SER A 118 4.54 2.97 -5.31
C SER A 118 4.26 2.40 -6.71
N LEU A 119 4.33 3.25 -7.74
CA LEU A 119 4.10 2.88 -9.13
C LEU A 119 5.17 1.90 -9.64
N ASP A 120 4.76 1.03 -10.56
CA ASP A 120 5.70 0.16 -11.27
C ASP A 120 6.48 0.85 -12.39
N GLU A 121 7.38 0.10 -13.02
CA GLU A 121 8.21 0.56 -14.12
C GLU A 121 7.42 0.99 -15.38
N HIS A 122 6.11 0.71 -15.41
CA HIS A 122 5.17 1.11 -16.46
C HIS A 122 4.21 2.21 -15.97
N ASP A 123 4.51 2.86 -14.85
CA ASP A 123 3.67 3.86 -14.18
C ASP A 123 2.28 3.33 -13.78
N LEU A 124 2.18 2.04 -13.44
CA LEU A 124 0.94 1.41 -12.99
C LEU A 124 0.85 1.36 -11.48
N GLU A 125 -0.37 1.52 -10.99
CA GLU A 125 -0.67 1.53 -9.57
C GLU A 125 -0.58 0.11 -8.98
N ARG A 126 -0.01 0.01 -7.78
CA ARG A 126 0.09 -1.25 -7.02
C ARG A 126 -0.87 -1.33 -5.84
N PHE A 127 -1.35 -0.20 -5.33
CA PHE A 127 -2.29 -0.14 -4.21
C PHE A 127 -3.63 0.35 -4.74
N HIS A 128 -4.71 -0.41 -4.53
CA HIS A 128 -6.01 -0.11 -5.13
C HIS A 128 -7.07 0.18 -4.05
N PRO A 129 -7.71 1.36 -4.08
CA PRO A 129 -8.74 1.76 -3.12
C PRO A 129 -10.12 1.16 -3.44
N PHE A 130 -10.15 0.17 -4.35
CA PHE A 130 -11.33 -0.58 -4.75
C PHE A 130 -10.97 -2.03 -5.01
N GLY A 131 -11.99 -2.89 -5.05
CA GLY A 131 -11.82 -4.29 -5.41
C GLY A 131 -11.48 -4.50 -6.90
N PRO A 132 -10.98 -5.69 -7.29
CA PRO A 132 -10.53 -5.98 -8.66
C PRO A 132 -11.57 -5.63 -9.73
N LEU A 133 -12.84 -5.97 -9.52
CA LEU A 133 -13.92 -5.68 -10.48
C LEU A 133 -14.01 -4.18 -10.83
N TYR A 134 -13.82 -3.31 -9.83
CA TYR A 134 -13.96 -1.87 -10.01
C TYR A 134 -12.78 -1.27 -10.77
N VAL A 135 -11.55 -1.69 -10.47
CA VAL A 135 -10.36 -1.13 -11.15
C VAL A 135 -10.19 -1.70 -12.56
N LEU A 136 -10.57 -2.97 -12.78
CA LEU A 136 -10.50 -3.64 -14.08
C LEU A 136 -11.62 -3.24 -15.03
N SER A 137 -12.69 -2.59 -14.55
CA SER A 137 -13.79 -2.13 -15.38
C SER A 137 -13.72 -0.62 -15.59
N LYS A 138 -13.39 -0.21 -16.83
CA LYS A 138 -13.40 1.19 -17.25
C LYS A 138 -14.75 1.86 -16.97
N GLU A 139 -15.84 1.15 -17.22
CA GLU A 139 -17.19 1.68 -16.98
C GLU A 139 -17.46 1.96 -15.49
N LEU A 140 -17.02 1.06 -14.60
CA LEU A 140 -17.28 1.22 -13.16
C LEU A 140 -16.42 2.32 -12.54
N ILE A 141 -15.15 2.44 -12.96
CA ILE A 141 -14.27 3.49 -12.44
C ILE A 141 -14.63 4.87 -12.97
N ASP A 142 -14.98 5.00 -14.26
CA ASP A 142 -15.38 6.27 -14.87
C ASP A 142 -16.69 6.82 -14.26
N ARG A 143 -17.53 5.94 -13.72
CA ARG A 143 -18.73 6.32 -12.95
C ARG A 143 -18.44 6.94 -11.59
N ASN A 144 -17.18 6.91 -11.14
CA ASN A 144 -16.79 7.36 -9.82
C ASN A 144 -15.83 8.56 -9.87
N PRO A 145 -16.29 9.75 -10.30
CA PRO A 145 -15.41 10.86 -10.68
C PRO A 145 -14.52 11.39 -9.56
N TRP A 146 -14.86 11.14 -8.29
CA TRP A 146 -14.02 11.59 -7.18
C TRP A 146 -12.63 10.95 -7.21
N ILE A 147 -12.49 9.70 -7.67
CA ILE A 147 -11.19 9.03 -7.66
C ILE A 147 -10.21 9.73 -8.60
N HIS A 148 -10.66 10.20 -9.75
CA HIS A 148 -9.84 10.94 -10.70
C HIS A 148 -9.37 12.29 -10.13
N ASN A 149 -10.17 12.92 -9.27
CA ASN A 149 -9.81 14.18 -8.60
C ASN A 149 -8.85 13.98 -7.43
N TYR A 150 -8.93 12.82 -6.78
CA TYR A 150 -8.13 12.50 -5.61
C TYR A 150 -6.82 11.83 -5.99
N ASN A 151 -6.76 11.08 -7.09
CA ASN A 151 -5.53 10.39 -7.47
C ASN A 151 -4.47 11.40 -7.90
N TYR A 152 -3.27 11.28 -7.32
CA TYR A 152 -2.16 12.17 -7.67
C TYR A 152 -1.71 11.95 -9.12
N TYR A 153 -1.68 10.69 -9.55
CA TYR A 153 -1.39 10.29 -10.92
C TYR A 153 -2.68 10.05 -11.70
N SER A 154 -2.67 10.35 -13.01
CA SER A 154 -3.78 9.99 -13.88
C SER A 154 -3.99 8.48 -13.87
N MET A 155 -5.21 8.04 -13.59
CA MET A 155 -5.53 6.63 -13.54
C MET A 155 -5.62 6.04 -14.94
N LYS A 156 -4.90 4.93 -15.17
CA LYS A 156 -5.23 4.00 -16.25
C LYS A 156 -6.43 3.15 -15.81
N THR A 157 -7.29 2.77 -16.75
CA THR A 157 -8.56 2.10 -16.47
C THR A 157 -8.74 0.89 -17.37
N GLY A 158 -9.58 -0.06 -16.98
CA GLY A 158 -9.75 -1.30 -17.73
C GLY A 158 -8.65 -2.32 -17.41
N LEU A 159 -8.35 -3.21 -18.35
CA LEU A 159 -7.34 -4.25 -18.15
C LEU A 159 -5.90 -3.70 -18.05
N ASP A 160 -5.67 -2.46 -18.48
CA ASP A 160 -4.36 -1.80 -18.43
C ASP A 160 -4.16 -0.93 -17.16
N CYS A 161 -5.07 -1.03 -16.18
CA CYS A 161 -5.09 -0.14 -15.01
C CYS A 161 -3.95 -0.36 -14.02
N CYS A 162 -3.48 -1.60 -13.93
CA CYS A 162 -2.99 -2.14 -12.68
C CYS A 162 -1.71 -2.92 -12.91
N SER A 163 -0.76 -2.75 -12.00
CA SER A 163 0.51 -3.47 -12.08
C SER A 163 0.29 -4.97 -12.00
N ASP A 164 1.04 -5.74 -12.80
CA ASP A 164 1.13 -7.20 -12.64
C ASP A 164 1.69 -7.59 -11.27
N HIS A 165 2.44 -6.69 -10.63
CA HIS A 165 2.90 -6.77 -9.24
C HIS A 165 2.03 -5.93 -8.30
N THR A 166 0.71 -6.00 -8.47
CA THR A 166 -0.26 -5.37 -7.57
C THR A 166 -0.07 -5.86 -6.13
N VAL A 167 -0.06 -4.92 -5.18
CA VAL A 167 0.12 -5.16 -3.74
C VAL A 167 -1.21 -5.38 -3.03
N SER A 168 -2.23 -4.57 -3.30
CA SER A 168 -3.46 -4.63 -2.51
C SER A 168 -4.72 -4.18 -3.24
N PHE A 169 -5.85 -4.70 -2.78
CA PHE A 169 -7.20 -4.26 -3.15
C PHE A 169 -8.06 -4.05 -1.90
N HIS A 170 -8.87 -2.99 -1.90
CA HIS A 170 -9.78 -2.64 -0.81
C HIS A 170 -11.23 -3.09 -1.07
N TYR A 171 -12.11 -3.02 -0.06
CA TYR A 171 -13.51 -3.47 -0.10
C TYR A 171 -13.68 -4.95 -0.46
N ILE A 172 -12.79 -5.81 0.05
CA ILE A 172 -12.84 -7.25 -0.19
C ILE A 172 -13.61 -7.91 0.96
N SER A 173 -14.76 -8.52 0.64
CA SER A 173 -15.50 -9.29 1.63
C SER A 173 -14.74 -10.56 2.03
N PRO A 174 -15.02 -11.15 3.21
CA PRO A 174 -14.36 -12.39 3.64
C PRO A 174 -14.44 -13.52 2.60
N ASP A 175 -15.60 -13.72 1.97
CA ASP A 175 -15.77 -14.74 0.92
C ASP A 175 -14.87 -14.46 -0.30
N TRP A 176 -14.75 -13.19 -0.68
CA TRP A 176 -13.89 -12.79 -1.79
C TRP A 176 -12.40 -12.91 -1.44
N MET A 177 -12.00 -12.77 -0.18
CA MET A 177 -10.62 -13.03 0.22
C MET A 177 -10.21 -14.48 -0.06
N TYR A 178 -11.08 -15.46 0.26
CA TYR A 178 -10.83 -16.86 -0.07
C TYR A 178 -10.79 -17.11 -1.59
N VAL A 179 -11.66 -16.45 -2.35
CA VAL A 179 -11.64 -16.55 -3.82
C VAL A 179 -10.34 -15.98 -4.38
N MET A 180 -9.90 -14.81 -3.90
CA MET A 180 -8.65 -14.20 -4.34
C MET A 180 -7.44 -15.07 -3.97
N GLU A 181 -7.39 -15.62 -2.76
CA GLU A 181 -6.36 -16.58 -2.34
C GLU A 181 -6.28 -17.77 -3.30
N TYR A 182 -7.44 -18.36 -3.62
CA TYR A 182 -7.50 -19.47 -4.56
C TYR A 182 -7.01 -19.06 -5.96
N LEU A 183 -7.49 -17.94 -6.51
CA LEU A 183 -7.14 -17.50 -7.86
C LEU A 183 -5.67 -17.04 -7.97
N THR A 184 -5.09 -16.53 -6.90
CA THR A 184 -3.71 -16.02 -6.88
C THR A 184 -2.70 -17.12 -6.62
N TYR A 185 -2.95 -18.02 -5.66
CA TYR A 185 -1.94 -18.97 -5.16
C TYR A 185 -2.25 -20.45 -5.36
N HIS A 186 -3.49 -20.82 -5.70
CA HIS A 186 -3.87 -22.24 -5.82
C HIS A 186 -4.29 -22.64 -7.23
N LEU A 187 -4.87 -21.71 -7.98
CA LEU A 187 -5.26 -21.94 -9.36
C LEU A 187 -4.03 -21.81 -10.27
N TYR A 188 -3.62 -22.94 -10.84
CA TYR A 188 -2.53 -23.00 -11.82
C TYR A 188 -3.07 -23.50 -13.17
N PRO A 189 -3.43 -22.58 -14.09
CA PRO A 189 -3.75 -22.96 -15.44
C PRO A 189 -2.53 -23.61 -16.10
N TYR A 190 -2.72 -24.79 -16.69
CA TYR A 190 -1.64 -25.49 -17.38
C TYR A 190 -1.04 -24.61 -18.50
N GLY A 191 0.29 -24.49 -18.52
CA GLY A 191 1.03 -23.79 -19.57
C GLY A 191 1.22 -22.28 -19.38
N ILE A 192 0.74 -21.68 -18.29
CA ILE A 192 0.99 -20.26 -17.98
C ILE A 192 2.19 -20.12 -17.04
N VAL A 193 3.25 -19.46 -17.52
CA VAL A 193 4.42 -19.07 -16.72
C VAL A 193 4.38 -17.55 -16.54
N ARG A 194 4.22 -17.07 -15.30
CA ARG A 194 4.03 -15.63 -15.01
C ARG A 194 5.34 -14.84 -14.93
N ASP A 195 6.43 -15.48 -14.51
CA ASP A 195 7.77 -14.89 -14.49
C ASP A 195 8.78 -15.93 -15.00
N LEU A 196 9.28 -15.72 -16.22
CA LEU A 196 10.25 -16.62 -16.86
C LEU A 196 11.60 -16.60 -16.15
N GLN A 197 12.04 -15.46 -15.62
CA GLN A 197 13.30 -15.38 -14.87
C GLN A 197 13.19 -16.14 -13.55
N GLN A 198 12.09 -15.96 -12.84
CA GLN A 198 11.85 -16.68 -11.58
C GLN A 198 11.67 -18.18 -11.83
N TYR A 199 10.99 -18.55 -12.91
CA TYR A 199 10.92 -19.93 -13.38
C TYR A 199 12.30 -20.51 -13.67
N ASP A 200 13.15 -19.80 -14.41
CA ASP A 200 14.51 -20.24 -14.73
C ASP A 200 15.38 -20.38 -13.48
N ILE A 201 15.30 -19.43 -12.54
CA ILE A 201 15.97 -19.51 -11.23
C ILE A 201 15.50 -20.75 -10.47
N LEU A 202 14.19 -20.98 -10.39
CA LEU A 202 13.61 -22.12 -9.68
C LEU A 202 14.05 -23.46 -10.32
N MET A 203 14.01 -23.54 -11.65
CA MET A 203 14.45 -24.72 -12.41
C MET A 203 15.95 -24.97 -12.23
N ASN A 204 16.77 -23.92 -12.16
CA ASN A 204 18.20 -24.05 -11.88
C ASN A 204 18.47 -24.48 -10.42
N MET A 205 17.65 -24.05 -9.45
CA MET A 205 17.75 -24.52 -8.06
C MET A 205 17.36 -26.00 -7.93
N LEU A 206 16.33 -26.46 -8.66
CA LEU A 206 15.92 -27.86 -8.67
C LEU A 206 16.97 -28.77 -9.31
N LYS A 207 17.64 -28.33 -10.38
CA LYS A 207 18.73 -29.06 -11.02
C LYS A 207 19.97 -29.23 -10.13
N LYS A 208 20.20 -28.34 -9.16
CA LYS A 208 21.33 -28.40 -8.22
C LYS A 208 21.10 -29.30 -7.01
N ARG A 209 19.87 -29.81 -6.82
CA ARG A 209 19.48 -30.69 -5.70
C ARG A 209 19.44 -32.18 -6.07
N ASN A 210 19.68 -32.51 -7.34
CA ASN A 210 19.89 -33.87 -7.85
C ASN A 210 21.34 -34.04 -8.27
#